data_AF-A0AAP9QYX9-F1
#
_entry.id   AF-A0AAP9QYX9-F1
#
_cell.length_a   1.000
_cell.length_b   1.000
_cell.length_c   1.000
_cell.angle_alpha   90.00
_cell.angle_beta   90.00
_cell.angle_gamma   90.00
#
_symmetry.space_group_name_H-M   'P 1'
#
loop_
_entity.id
_entity.type
_entity.pdbx_description
1 polymer ?
#
loop_
_entity_poly.entity_id
_entity_poly.type
_entity_poly.pdbx_seq_one_letter_code
_entity_poly.pdbx_strand_id
1 'polypeptide(L)' 'MLDLRPNCECCDKDLSPESKEAYICSFECTFCADCVTQRLNGHL' A
#
# COMPACT_ATOMS: atom_id res chain seq x y z
N MET A 1 -12.06 -1.17 16.16
CA MET A 1 -11.55 -2.23 15.28
C MET A 1 -10.79 -1.50 14.19
N LEU A 2 -9.47 -1.66 14.11
CA LEU A 2 -8.66 -1.03 13.05
C LEU A 2 -8.78 -1.93 11.83
N ASP A 3 -9.59 -1.53 10.85
CA ASP A 3 -9.74 -2.23 9.58
C ASP A 3 -8.50 -1.96 8.71
N LEU A 4 -7.52 -2.85 8.78
CA LEU A 4 -6.39 -2.82 7.85
C LEU A 4 -6.91 -3.16 6.46
N ARG A 5 -6.96 -2.16 5.57
CA ARG A 5 -7.35 -2.34 4.17
C ARG A 5 -6.33 -3.25 3.47
N PRO A 6 -6.73 -4.43 2.94
CA PRO A 6 -5.81 -5.37 2.31
C PRO A 6 -5.53 -5.00 0.85
N ASN A 7 -5.72 -3.75 0.44
CA ASN A 7 -5.61 -3.34 -0.96
C ASN A 7 -4.85 -2.02 -1.11
N CYS A 8 -4.23 -1.86 -2.28
CA CYS A 8 -3.55 -0.63 -2.66
C CYS A 8 -4.57 0.47 -2.94
N GLU A 9 -4.54 1.58 -2.19
CA GLU A 9 -5.42 2.75 -2.41
C GLU A 9 -5.24 3.41 -3.80
N CYS A 10 -4.16 3.11 -4.52
CA CYS A 10 -3.86 3.73 -5.82
C CYS A 10 -4.28 2.89 -7.03
N CYS A 11 -4.37 1.57 -6.90
CA CYS A 11 -4.71 0.66 -8.00
C CYS A 11 -5.67 -0.47 -7.62
N ASP A 12 -6.18 -0.47 -6.40
CA ASP A 12 -7.08 -1.47 -5.83
C ASP A 12 -6.53 -2.91 -5.88
N LYS A 13 -5.20 -3.06 -6.07
CA LYS A 13 -4.56 -4.37 -6.09
C LYS A 13 -4.62 -4.98 -4.70
N ASP A 14 -5.06 -6.23 -4.63
CA ASP A 14 -5.00 -7.04 -3.42
C ASP A 14 -3.55 -7.19 -2.94
N LEU A 15 -3.33 -6.84 -1.69
CA LEU A 15 -2.06 -6.86 -0.99
C LEU A 15 -2.22 -7.79 0.21
N SER A 16 -1.64 -8.99 0.08
CA SER A 16 -1.63 -9.92 1.19
C SER A 16 -0.91 -9.29 2.40
N PRO A 17 -1.45 -9.41 3.62
CA PRO A 17 -0.84 -8.83 4.83
C PRO A 17 0.53 -9.45 5.18
N GLU A 18 0.83 -10.61 4.60
CA GLU A 18 2.12 -11.31 4.69
C GLU A 18 3.10 -10.92 3.57
N SER A 19 2.66 -10.17 2.56
CA SER A 19 3.51 -9.75 1.45
C SER A 19 4.39 -8.57 1.85
N LYS A 20 5.70 -8.67 1.57
CA LYS A 20 6.68 -7.58 1.76
C LYS A 20 6.51 -6.42 0.76
N GLU A 21 5.50 -6.49 -0.09
CA GLU A 21 5.20 -5.52 -1.14
C GLU A 21 4.12 -4.51 -0.74
N ALA A 22 3.57 -4.64 0.49
CA ALA A 22 2.62 -3.69 1.06
C ALA A 22 3.35 -2.63 1.88
N TYR A 23 3.20 -1.37 1.49
CA TYR A 23 3.78 -0.21 2.15
C TYR A 23 2.67 0.63 2.77
N ILE A 24 2.86 1.07 4.01
CA ILE A 24 1.87 1.89 4.74
C ILE A 24 2.47 3.28 4.97
N CYS A 25 1.72 4.34 4.65
CA CYS A 25 2.14 5.73 4.89
C CYS A 25 1.79 6.20 6.31
N SER A 26 2.29 7.37 6.72
CA SER A 26 2.00 7.96 8.04
C SER A 26 0.51 8.31 8.28
N PHE A 27 -0.29 8.32 7.22
CA PHE A 27 -1.74 8.54 7.25
C PHE A 27 -2.54 7.24 7.16
N GLU A 28 -1.88 6.09 7.39
CA GLU A 28 -2.51 4.76 7.40
C GLU A 28 -3.07 4.31 6.03
N CYS A 29 -2.60 4.90 4.92
CA CYS A 29 -2.90 4.40 3.57
C CYS A 29 -1.97 3.24 3.19
N THR A 30 -2.49 2.25 2.47
CA THR A 30 -1.70 1.09 2.00
C THR A 30 -1.45 1.18 0.49
N PHE A 31 -0.21 0.96 0.05
CA PHE A 31 0.21 1.01 -1.34
C PHE A 31 1.06 -0.20 -1.72
N CYS A 32 0.93 -0.64 -2.97
CA CYS A 32 1.77 -1.71 -3.50
C CYS A 32 3.14 -1.16 -3.92
N ALA A 33 4.19 -1.99 -3.85
CA ALA A 33 5.56 -1.65 -4.28
C ALA A 33 5.60 -0.92 -5.63
N ASP A 34 4.78 -1.39 -6.58
CA ASP A 34 4.67 -0.79 -7.91
C ASP A 34 4.14 0.64 -7.88
N CYS A 35 3.08 0.91 -7.12
CA CYS A 35 2.57 2.28 -6.95
C CYS A 35 3.56 3.14 -6.19
N VAL A 36 4.24 2.61 -5.17
CA VAL A 36 5.30 3.34 -4.48
C VAL A 36 6.39 3.78 -5.46
N THR A 37 6.84 2.89 -6.34
CA THR A 37 7.90 3.19 -7.30
C THR A 37 7.41 4.04 -8.49
N GLN A 38 6.25 3.73 -9.09
CA GLN A 38 5.78 4.35 -10.32
C GLN A 38 4.90 5.59 -10.12
N ARG A 39 4.10 5.62 -9.05
CA ARG A 39 3.12 6.70 -8.79
C ARG A 39 3.65 7.68 -7.74
N LEU A 40 4.23 7.16 -6.66
CA LEU A 40 4.74 7.96 -5.54
C LEU A 40 6.25 8.22 -5.62
N ASN A 41 6.96 7.64 -6.59
CA ASN A 41 8.40 7.85 -6.79
C ASN A 41 9.27 7.57 -5.53
N GLY A 42 8.81 6.70 -4.64
CA GLY A 42 9.49 6.36 -3.38
C GLY A 42 9.09 7.22 -2.16
N HIS A 43 8.09 8.08 -2.27
CA HIS A 43 7.59 8.88 -1.15
C HIS A 43 6.44 8.17 -0.41
N LEU A 44 6.61 7.92 0.89
CA LEU A 44 5.65 7.26 1.79
C LEU A 44 5.59 7.98 3.14
#